data_AF-A0A813KY12-F1
#
_entry.id   AF-A0A813KY12-F1
#
_cell.length_a   1.000
_cell.length_b   1.000
_cell.length_c   1.000
_cell.angle_alpha   90.00
_cell.angle_beta   90.00
_cell.angle_gamma   90.00
#
_symmetry.space_group_name_H-M   'P 1'
#
loop_
_entity.id
_entity.type
_entity.pdbx_description
1 polymer ?
#
loop_
_entity_poly.entity_id
_entity_poly.type
_entity_poly.pdbx_seq_one_letter_code
_entity_poly.pdbx_strand_id
1 'polypeptide(L)'
;MVHLLLLFVAGALALAPFAAVGARPESFDVSVYSVDLDADPAVRWRHVLGDFLDGPRGVSPFQQTYSAWLQGLACLFPAEFGTTASATASGTRLLAALDAGHPELAAELRTLSSALLQRQPSEAAFQAPLLAAAASIYVFANIAPRNTSDAPPPHGSACTSIVAVGPDGHVLHGRSLDFEPRDPIAASAVEVQFLSAGKVAYSCLHPLVSPTGLQWFTCLRPGAFSLSVNARSLGPKNEHNTTFDGLLARLGSGEQLLLGEVAAKAMAESDYGAALASLASLPVVSSNYFIVAGAGLGQGAIVTRFGNNSADADLWAVGSGASDGQPSWLRVQTNVDHWQTFASGAYATHRRQHAIDLLTASAASRNGSFVTDGDLRSAYLTDEALDTQSFTHRRAPEDTGVILRPTTIATLIMSPWASSAHPNLSRSLLNVSVWKTSPRILPPSASTKGVGAESRAEAVVI
;
A
#
# COMPACT_ATOMS: atom_id res chain seq x y z
N MET A 1 72.92 -15.64 7.64
CA MET A 1 72.10 -14.40 7.65
C MET A 1 70.83 -14.70 6.88
N VAL A 2 69.72 -14.79 7.61
CA VAL A 2 68.40 -15.21 7.10
C VAL A 2 67.73 -14.03 6.40
N HIS A 3 67.25 -14.26 5.17
CA HIS A 3 66.41 -13.30 4.42
C HIS A 3 64.99 -13.33 4.99
N LEU A 4 64.49 -12.17 5.43
CA LEU A 4 63.13 -11.98 5.91
C LEU A 4 62.26 -11.47 4.75
N LEU A 5 61.38 -12.34 4.27
CA LEU A 5 60.34 -12.04 3.28
C LEU A 5 59.13 -11.42 4.01
N LEU A 6 58.81 -10.16 3.74
CA LEU A 6 57.60 -9.49 4.24
C LEU A 6 56.41 -9.89 3.36
N LEU A 7 55.56 -10.78 3.88
CA LEU A 7 54.24 -11.09 3.32
C LEU A 7 53.24 -10.00 3.73
N PHE A 8 52.75 -9.24 2.76
CA PHE A 8 51.51 -8.47 2.89
C PHE A 8 50.32 -9.45 2.83
N VAL A 9 49.65 -9.68 3.95
CA VAL A 9 48.36 -10.37 3.98
C VAL A 9 47.28 -9.31 3.79
N ALA A 10 46.77 -9.18 2.57
CA ALA A 10 45.53 -8.48 2.28
C ALA A 10 44.37 -9.34 2.81
N GLY A 11 43.86 -9.02 3.99
CA GLY A 11 42.64 -9.62 4.54
C GLY A 11 41.42 -9.08 3.79
N ALA A 12 41.02 -9.77 2.72
CA ALA A 12 39.68 -9.62 2.17
C ALA A 12 38.69 -10.17 3.20
N LEU A 13 37.96 -9.30 3.91
CA LEU A 13 36.71 -9.69 4.55
C LEU A 13 35.72 -10.04 3.44
N ALA A 14 35.67 -11.32 3.06
CA ALA A 14 34.53 -11.86 2.35
C ALA A 14 33.34 -11.80 3.32
N LEU A 15 32.45 -10.83 3.11
CA LEU A 15 31.12 -10.87 3.71
C LEU A 15 30.46 -12.17 3.25
N ALA A 16 30.01 -12.97 4.21
CA ALA A 16 29.22 -14.16 3.93
C ALA A 16 28.01 -13.75 3.08
N PRO A 17 27.65 -14.54 2.05
CA PRO A 17 26.40 -14.31 1.34
C PRO A 17 25.26 -14.35 2.36
N PHE A 18 24.35 -13.37 2.31
CA PHE A 18 23.11 -13.40 3.07
C PHE A 18 22.53 -14.81 3.03
N ALA A 19 22.41 -15.44 4.20
CA ALA A 19 21.93 -16.81 4.31
C ALA A 19 20.58 -16.92 3.59
N ALA A 20 20.42 -17.97 2.80
CA ALA A 20 19.22 -18.22 2.03
C ALA A 20 17.99 -18.19 2.95
N VAL A 21 17.10 -17.25 2.63
CA VAL A 21 15.73 -17.10 3.11
C VAL A 21 15.07 -18.48 3.29
N GLY A 22 14.30 -18.65 4.37
CA GLY A 22 13.42 -19.81 4.53
C GLY A 22 12.53 -20.06 3.31
N ALA A 23 11.81 -21.18 3.28
CA ALA A 23 10.91 -21.49 2.16
C ALA A 23 10.05 -20.25 1.80
N ARG A 24 10.16 -19.77 0.55
CA ARG A 24 9.45 -18.56 0.11
C ARG A 24 7.96 -18.69 0.45
N PRO A 25 7.32 -17.66 1.01
CA PRO A 25 5.91 -17.73 1.31
C PRO A 25 5.13 -18.06 0.04
N GLU A 26 4.13 -18.93 0.16
CA GLU A 26 3.31 -19.30 -0.98
C GLU A 26 2.56 -18.06 -1.49
N SER A 27 2.43 -17.90 -2.81
CA SER A 27 1.71 -16.79 -3.43
C SER A 27 0.56 -17.29 -4.31
N PHE A 28 -0.48 -16.48 -4.44
CA PHE A 28 -1.57 -16.72 -5.37
C PHE A 28 -1.06 -16.59 -6.81
N ASP A 29 -1.62 -17.41 -7.69
CA ASP A 29 -1.58 -17.12 -9.12
C ASP A 29 -2.57 -15.98 -9.38
N VAL A 30 -2.07 -14.85 -9.88
CA VAL A 30 -2.85 -13.60 -9.98
C VAL A 30 -3.56 -13.58 -11.33
N SER A 31 -4.87 -13.81 -11.32
CA SER A 31 -5.73 -13.67 -12.51
C SER A 31 -5.59 -12.27 -13.13
N VAL A 32 -5.49 -12.20 -14.46
CA VAL A 32 -5.44 -10.94 -15.22
C VAL A 32 -6.77 -10.73 -15.92
N TYR A 33 -7.40 -9.58 -15.69
CA TYR A 33 -8.64 -9.16 -16.34
C TYR A 33 -8.44 -7.87 -17.13
N SER A 34 -9.33 -7.60 -18.07
CA SER A 34 -9.40 -6.30 -18.75
C SER A 34 -10.69 -5.58 -18.38
N VAL A 35 -10.63 -4.27 -18.16
CA VAL A 35 -11.81 -3.41 -17.90
C VAL A 35 -11.78 -2.26 -18.90
N ASP A 36 -12.85 -2.08 -19.65
CA ASP A 36 -13.00 -0.96 -20.59
C ASP A 36 -13.43 0.31 -19.85
N LEU A 37 -12.58 1.33 -19.86
CA LEU A 37 -12.87 2.63 -19.24
C LEU A 37 -13.92 3.42 -20.03
N ASP A 38 -14.11 3.12 -21.32
CA ASP A 38 -15.09 3.80 -22.17
C ASP A 38 -16.50 3.18 -22.03
N ALA A 39 -16.60 2.04 -21.33
CA ALA A 39 -17.88 1.38 -21.03
C ALA A 39 -18.59 2.03 -19.84
N ASP A 40 -19.92 1.90 -19.81
CA ASP A 40 -20.75 2.37 -18.70
C ASP A 40 -20.24 1.78 -17.36
N PRO A 41 -19.96 2.62 -16.34
CA PRO A 41 -19.54 2.18 -15.00
C PRO A 41 -20.45 1.11 -14.38
N ALA A 42 -21.75 1.13 -14.69
CA ALA A 42 -22.74 0.15 -14.22
C ALA A 42 -22.59 -1.25 -14.86
N VAL A 43 -21.73 -1.39 -15.88
CA VAL A 43 -21.53 -2.66 -16.60
C VAL A 43 -20.08 -3.09 -16.72
N ARG A 44 -19.11 -2.16 -16.66
CA ARG A 44 -17.69 -2.43 -16.99
C ARG A 44 -17.00 -3.49 -16.12
N TRP A 45 -17.56 -3.81 -14.96
CA TRP A 45 -17.05 -4.84 -14.04
C TRP A 45 -17.79 -6.18 -14.09
N ARG A 46 -18.93 -6.27 -14.79
CA ARG A 46 -19.82 -7.44 -14.70
C ARG A 46 -19.14 -8.74 -15.10
N HIS A 47 -18.30 -8.73 -16.14
CA HIS A 47 -17.60 -9.93 -16.59
C HIS A 47 -16.49 -10.34 -15.62
N VAL A 48 -15.73 -9.38 -15.07
CA VAL A 48 -14.70 -9.65 -14.05
C VAL A 48 -15.32 -10.27 -12.81
N LEU A 49 -16.39 -9.65 -12.30
CA LEU A 49 -17.08 -10.13 -11.12
C LEU A 49 -17.76 -11.49 -11.36
N GLY A 50 -18.39 -11.69 -12.53
CA GLY A 50 -18.98 -12.97 -12.89
C GLY A 50 -17.95 -14.10 -12.86
N ASP A 51 -16.85 -13.94 -13.61
CA ASP A 51 -15.79 -14.93 -13.68
C ASP A 51 -15.14 -15.21 -12.32
N PHE A 52 -14.80 -14.16 -11.56
CA PHE A 52 -14.18 -14.32 -10.24
C PHE A 52 -15.10 -15.02 -9.25
N LEU A 53 -16.36 -14.58 -9.16
CA LEU A 53 -17.32 -15.07 -8.17
C LEU A 53 -17.84 -16.48 -8.49
N ASP A 54 -17.79 -16.90 -9.75
CA ASP A 54 -18.11 -18.27 -10.18
C ASP A 54 -16.88 -19.20 -10.09
N GLY A 55 -15.70 -18.62 -9.90
CA GLY A 55 -14.44 -19.32 -9.67
C GLY A 55 -14.29 -19.91 -8.27
N PRO A 56 -13.16 -20.60 -7.99
CA PRO A 56 -12.96 -21.36 -6.75
C PRO A 56 -12.86 -20.49 -5.49
N ARG A 57 -12.57 -19.19 -5.63
CA ARG A 57 -12.49 -18.25 -4.50
C ARG A 57 -13.87 -17.73 -4.08
N GLY A 58 -14.82 -17.63 -5.02
CA GLY A 58 -16.21 -17.30 -4.76
C GLY A 58 -16.43 -15.99 -3.99
N VAL A 59 -17.52 -15.95 -3.21
CA VAL A 59 -17.97 -14.79 -2.42
C VAL A 59 -17.27 -14.65 -1.06
N SER A 60 -16.57 -15.70 -0.60
CA SER A 60 -16.02 -15.75 0.78
C SER A 60 -15.05 -14.60 1.11
N PRO A 61 -14.11 -14.20 0.23
CA PRO A 61 -13.26 -13.03 0.44
C PRO A 61 -14.06 -11.75 0.74
N PHE A 62 -15.18 -11.54 0.05
CA PHE A 62 -16.02 -10.35 0.23
C PHE A 62 -16.76 -10.40 1.55
N GLN A 63 -17.37 -11.53 1.88
CA GLN A 63 -18.13 -11.71 3.13
C GLN A 63 -17.25 -11.45 4.35
N GLN A 64 -16.06 -12.07 4.39
CA GLN A 64 -15.12 -11.92 5.49
C GLN A 64 -14.60 -10.48 5.61
N THR A 65 -14.26 -9.86 4.48
CA THR A 65 -13.75 -8.48 4.44
C THR A 65 -14.80 -7.49 4.93
N TYR A 66 -16.01 -7.52 4.36
CA TYR A 66 -17.05 -6.56 4.72
C TYR A 66 -17.57 -6.75 6.13
N SER A 67 -17.66 -7.99 6.62
CA SER A 67 -18.01 -8.24 8.03
C SER A 67 -16.98 -7.62 8.98
N ALA A 68 -15.69 -7.81 8.73
CA ALA A 68 -14.62 -7.24 9.56
C ALA A 68 -14.62 -5.70 9.51
N TRP A 69 -14.80 -5.10 8.34
CA TRP A 69 -14.84 -3.64 8.20
C TRP A 69 -16.09 -3.01 8.84
N LEU A 70 -17.26 -3.66 8.74
CA LEU A 70 -18.46 -3.19 9.43
C LEU A 70 -18.32 -3.26 10.95
N GLN A 71 -17.70 -4.32 11.48
CA GLN A 71 -17.36 -4.40 12.91
C GLN A 71 -16.43 -3.26 13.31
N GLY A 72 -15.45 -2.94 12.47
CA GLY A 72 -14.56 -1.80 12.67
C GLY A 72 -15.26 -0.46 12.73
N LEU A 73 -16.19 -0.23 11.80
CA LEU A 73 -17.02 0.98 11.82
C LEU A 73 -17.87 1.03 13.08
N ALA A 74 -18.44 -0.10 13.53
CA ALA A 74 -19.21 -0.15 14.76
C ALA A 74 -18.36 0.20 16.00
N CYS A 75 -17.08 -0.18 16.02
CA CYS A 75 -16.16 0.19 17.10
C CYS A 75 -15.75 1.67 17.05
N LEU A 76 -15.48 2.21 15.86
CA LEU A 76 -15.00 3.59 15.70
C LEU A 76 -16.14 4.63 15.80
N PHE A 77 -17.34 4.25 15.35
CA PHE A 77 -18.52 5.10 15.19
C PHE A 77 -19.77 4.35 15.68
N PRO A 78 -19.86 4.08 17.00
CA PRO A 78 -20.92 3.24 17.55
C PRO A 78 -22.32 3.85 17.41
N ALA A 79 -22.46 5.17 17.34
CA ALA A 79 -23.75 5.80 17.10
C ALA A 79 -24.26 5.50 15.68
N GLU A 80 -23.38 5.60 14.69
CA GLU A 80 -23.69 5.44 13.28
C GLU A 80 -23.78 3.98 12.85
N PHE A 81 -22.96 3.09 13.43
CA PHE A 81 -22.81 1.71 12.95
C PHE A 81 -22.93 0.63 14.05
N GLY A 82 -23.20 1.00 15.31
CA GLY A 82 -23.23 0.04 16.42
C GLY A 82 -24.41 -0.95 16.42
N THR A 83 -25.43 -0.74 15.60
CA THR A 83 -26.56 -1.67 15.41
C THR A 83 -26.84 -1.86 13.93
N THR A 84 -27.46 -2.98 13.55
CA THR A 84 -27.86 -3.22 12.16
C THR A 84 -28.76 -2.10 11.60
N ALA A 85 -29.67 -1.57 12.43
CA ALA A 85 -30.59 -0.50 12.02
C ALA A 85 -29.83 0.82 11.77
N SER A 86 -28.96 1.24 12.71
CA SER A 86 -28.16 2.45 12.53
C SER A 86 -27.17 2.31 11.37
N ALA A 87 -26.48 1.18 11.26
CA ALA A 87 -25.54 0.92 10.16
C ALA A 87 -26.23 0.98 8.79
N THR A 88 -27.43 0.42 8.66
CA THR A 88 -28.21 0.48 7.42
C THR A 88 -28.63 1.91 7.09
N ALA A 89 -29.11 2.67 8.08
CA ALA A 89 -29.49 4.07 7.90
C ALA A 89 -28.29 4.95 7.50
N SER A 90 -27.17 4.82 8.21
CA SER A 90 -25.92 5.53 7.92
C SER A 90 -25.35 5.16 6.56
N GLY A 91 -25.32 3.87 6.22
CA GLY A 91 -24.92 3.38 4.91
C GLY A 91 -25.81 3.90 3.77
N THR A 92 -27.12 4.08 4.03
CA THR A 92 -28.05 4.65 3.04
C THR A 92 -27.74 6.11 2.78
N ARG A 93 -27.49 6.87 3.84
CA ARG A 93 -27.07 8.29 3.74
C ARG A 93 -25.73 8.43 3.03
N LEU A 94 -24.79 7.53 3.31
CA LEU A 94 -23.50 7.48 2.63
C LEU A 94 -23.65 7.19 1.14
N LEU A 95 -24.41 6.15 0.77
CA LEU A 95 -24.62 5.81 -0.64
C LEU A 95 -25.29 6.97 -1.40
N ALA A 96 -26.24 7.67 -0.78
CA ALA A 96 -26.86 8.86 -1.36
C ALA A 96 -25.87 10.02 -1.55
N ALA A 97 -24.92 10.21 -0.63
CA ALA A 97 -23.84 11.19 -0.81
C ALA A 97 -22.90 10.79 -1.95
N LEU A 98 -22.54 9.50 -2.04
CA LEU A 98 -21.75 8.98 -3.16
C LEU A 98 -22.50 9.10 -4.49
N ASP A 99 -23.82 8.92 -4.54
CA ASP A 99 -24.59 9.17 -5.76
C ASP A 99 -24.51 10.62 -6.22
N ALA A 100 -24.57 11.56 -5.27
CA ALA A 100 -24.59 12.98 -5.56
C ALA A 100 -23.22 13.48 -6.09
N GLY A 101 -22.12 13.08 -5.44
CA GLY A 101 -20.79 13.57 -5.79
C GLY A 101 -19.90 12.62 -6.58
N HIS A 102 -20.17 11.31 -6.55
CA HIS A 102 -19.32 10.24 -7.08
C HIS A 102 -20.13 9.16 -7.84
N PRO A 103 -20.93 9.54 -8.86
CA PRO A 103 -21.94 8.66 -9.45
C PRO A 103 -21.35 7.40 -10.13
N GLU A 104 -20.15 7.48 -10.72
CA GLU A 104 -19.51 6.29 -11.31
C GLU A 104 -19.17 5.24 -10.24
N LEU A 105 -18.60 5.67 -9.12
CA LEU A 105 -18.30 4.79 -7.99
C LEU A 105 -19.59 4.18 -7.42
N ALA A 106 -20.65 4.98 -7.27
CA ALA A 106 -21.92 4.49 -6.77
C ALA A 106 -22.54 3.44 -7.72
N ALA A 107 -22.35 3.57 -9.04
CA ALA A 107 -22.76 2.57 -10.01
C ALA A 107 -21.94 1.26 -9.91
N GLU A 108 -20.62 1.36 -9.73
CA GLU A 108 -19.76 0.20 -9.51
C GLU A 108 -20.12 -0.54 -8.21
N LEU A 109 -20.35 0.20 -7.12
CA LEU A 109 -20.79 -0.34 -5.83
C LEU A 109 -22.09 -1.14 -5.95
N ARG A 110 -23.08 -0.62 -6.68
CA ARG A 110 -24.34 -1.33 -6.93
C ARG A 110 -24.16 -2.56 -7.80
N THR A 111 -23.25 -2.50 -8.78
CA THR A 111 -22.92 -3.63 -9.64
C THR A 111 -22.29 -4.76 -8.81
N LEU A 112 -21.35 -4.42 -7.93
CA LEU A 112 -20.74 -5.35 -6.99
C LEU A 112 -21.76 -5.94 -6.01
N SER A 113 -22.56 -5.09 -5.38
CA SER A 113 -23.65 -5.52 -4.48
C SER A 113 -24.61 -6.49 -5.17
N SER A 114 -25.03 -6.18 -6.40
CA SER A 114 -25.95 -7.04 -7.17
C SER A 114 -25.31 -8.38 -7.52
N ALA A 115 -24.05 -8.39 -7.96
CA ALA A 115 -23.33 -9.61 -8.32
C ALA A 115 -23.14 -10.56 -7.11
N LEU A 116 -22.85 -9.99 -5.94
CA LEU A 116 -22.72 -10.72 -4.68
C LEU A 116 -24.07 -11.25 -4.18
N LEU A 117 -25.11 -10.42 -4.17
CA LEU A 117 -26.46 -10.84 -3.72
C LEU A 117 -27.10 -11.88 -4.64
N GLN A 118 -26.78 -11.90 -5.94
CA GLN A 118 -27.21 -12.99 -6.83
C GLN A 118 -26.71 -14.37 -6.36
N ARG A 119 -25.55 -14.42 -5.70
CA ARG A 119 -24.91 -15.66 -5.25
C ARG A 119 -25.19 -15.95 -3.77
N GLN A 120 -25.36 -14.90 -2.96
CA GLN A 120 -25.68 -15.02 -1.54
C GLN A 120 -26.76 -14.01 -1.12
N PRO A 121 -28.04 -14.25 -1.47
CA PRO A 121 -29.13 -13.28 -1.28
C PRO A 121 -29.39 -12.87 0.18
N SER A 122 -29.03 -13.73 1.13
CA SER A 122 -29.27 -13.51 2.57
C SER A 122 -28.14 -12.77 3.28
N GLU A 123 -27.02 -12.47 2.60
CA GLU A 123 -25.90 -11.77 3.23
C GLU A 123 -26.19 -10.27 3.35
N ALA A 124 -26.38 -9.82 4.59
CA ALA A 124 -26.71 -8.43 4.88
C ALA A 124 -25.55 -7.50 4.48
N ALA A 125 -24.30 -7.91 4.66
CA ALA A 125 -23.13 -7.10 4.30
C ALA A 125 -23.04 -6.80 2.79
N PHE A 126 -23.72 -7.58 1.95
CA PHE A 126 -23.76 -7.37 0.49
C PHE A 126 -24.85 -6.40 0.04
N GLN A 127 -25.73 -5.96 0.93
CA GLN A 127 -26.69 -4.89 0.65
C GLN A 127 -25.93 -3.59 0.36
N ALA A 128 -26.27 -2.92 -0.75
CA ALA A 128 -25.51 -1.76 -1.24
C ALA A 128 -25.22 -0.68 -0.17
N PRO A 129 -26.14 -0.32 0.75
CA PRO A 129 -25.84 0.61 1.84
C PRO A 129 -24.70 0.15 2.77
N LEU A 130 -24.74 -1.12 3.20
CA LEU A 130 -23.74 -1.67 4.12
C LEU A 130 -22.42 -1.94 3.40
N LEU A 131 -22.46 -2.39 2.16
CA LEU A 131 -21.28 -2.56 1.33
C LEU A 131 -20.58 -1.21 1.10
N ALA A 132 -21.32 -0.16 0.77
CA ALA A 132 -20.76 1.19 0.61
C ALA A 132 -20.09 1.70 1.88
N ALA A 133 -20.71 1.46 3.05
CA ALA A 133 -20.11 1.77 4.34
C ALA A 133 -18.79 1.00 4.55
N ALA A 134 -18.82 -0.32 4.40
CA ALA A 134 -17.66 -1.18 4.57
C ALA A 134 -16.50 -0.78 3.64
N ALA A 135 -16.76 -0.62 2.34
CA ALA A 135 -15.76 -0.24 1.35
C ALA A 135 -15.16 1.16 1.60
N SER A 136 -15.88 2.03 2.31
CA SER A 136 -15.43 3.38 2.66
C SER A 136 -14.65 3.46 3.97
N ILE A 137 -14.26 2.31 4.56
CA ILE A 137 -13.54 2.24 5.85
C ILE A 137 -12.32 3.18 5.92
N TYR A 138 -11.58 3.35 4.81
CA TYR A 138 -10.45 4.27 4.75
C TYR A 138 -10.84 5.72 5.00
N VAL A 139 -11.94 6.15 4.37
CA VAL A 139 -12.44 7.52 4.49
C VAL A 139 -12.88 7.78 5.93
N PHE A 140 -13.54 6.81 6.56
CA PHE A 140 -13.93 6.85 7.96
C PHE A 140 -12.73 6.87 8.92
N ALA A 141 -11.70 6.06 8.66
CA ALA A 141 -10.51 6.00 9.49
C ALA A 141 -9.77 7.36 9.57
N ASN A 142 -9.92 8.24 8.57
CA ASN A 142 -9.31 9.57 8.57
C ASN A 142 -10.05 10.60 9.44
N ILE A 143 -11.31 10.35 9.78
CA ILE A 143 -12.13 11.25 10.62
C ILE A 143 -12.36 10.68 12.03
N ALA A 144 -11.79 9.51 12.34
CA ALA A 144 -11.97 8.85 13.62
C ALA A 144 -11.33 9.67 14.77
N PRO A 145 -12.00 9.83 15.92
CA PRO A 145 -11.44 10.55 17.06
C PRO A 145 -10.10 9.96 17.53
N ARG A 146 -9.10 10.81 17.77
CA ARG A 146 -7.82 10.37 18.35
C ARG A 146 -7.93 10.13 19.85
N ASN A 147 -7.98 8.89 20.30
CA ASN A 147 -7.70 8.53 21.69
C ASN A 147 -6.18 8.33 21.89
N THR A 148 -5.44 9.44 21.94
CA THR A 148 -3.98 9.49 22.19
C THR A 148 -3.11 8.69 21.21
N SER A 149 -1.82 9.00 21.17
CA SER A 149 -0.85 8.45 20.21
C SER A 149 -0.76 6.91 20.27
N ASP A 150 -0.80 6.27 19.10
CA ASP A 150 -0.30 4.91 18.85
C ASP A 150 -1.20 3.71 19.18
N ALA A 151 -2.51 3.86 19.42
CA ALA A 151 -3.39 2.70 19.27
C ALA A 151 -3.41 2.32 17.77
N PRO A 152 -2.97 1.10 17.37
CA PRO A 152 -3.17 0.66 16.01
C PRO A 152 -4.68 0.75 15.75
N PRO A 153 -5.14 1.45 14.70
CA PRO A 153 -6.56 1.39 14.38
C PRO A 153 -6.90 -0.10 14.24
N PRO A 154 -8.06 -0.55 14.75
CA PRO A 154 -8.44 -1.96 14.72
C PRO A 154 -8.45 -2.59 13.30
N HIS A 155 -8.23 -1.77 12.26
CA HIS A 155 -8.12 -2.14 10.84
C HIS A 155 -6.94 -1.42 10.14
N GLY A 156 -5.71 -1.67 10.62
CA GLY A 156 -4.52 -0.91 10.23
C GLY A 156 -3.98 -1.21 8.83
N SER A 157 -3.94 -0.19 7.97
CA SER A 157 -3.08 -0.20 6.78
C SER A 157 -1.66 0.26 7.14
N ALA A 158 -0.64 -0.43 6.67
CA ALA A 158 0.76 -0.11 6.99
C ALA A 158 1.70 -0.18 5.79
N CYS A 159 1.29 0.41 4.66
CA CYS A 159 2.03 0.34 3.41
C CYS A 159 3.48 0.85 3.53
N THR A 160 4.36 0.31 2.70
CA THR A 160 5.75 0.78 2.52
C THR A 160 6.05 0.89 1.03
N SER A 161 6.34 2.09 0.55
CA SER A 161 6.60 2.35 -0.87
C SER A 161 7.94 3.03 -1.03
N ILE A 162 8.72 2.57 -2.02
CA ILE A 162 10.10 2.97 -2.21
C ILE A 162 10.30 3.38 -3.65
N VAL A 163 10.88 4.55 -3.88
CA VAL A 163 11.46 4.93 -5.18
C VAL A 163 12.94 5.17 -5.04
N ALA A 164 13.74 4.49 -5.87
CA ALA A 164 15.19 4.49 -5.74
C ALA A 164 15.88 4.45 -7.11
N VAL A 165 17.00 5.17 -7.24
CA VAL A 165 17.80 5.17 -8.48
C VAL A 165 18.41 3.78 -8.70
N GLY A 166 18.23 3.26 -9.92
CA GLY A 166 18.82 2.05 -10.45
C GLY A 166 20.22 2.26 -11.02
N PRO A 167 20.95 1.17 -11.36
CA PRO A 167 22.30 1.24 -11.91
C PRO A 167 22.41 2.01 -13.23
N ASP A 168 21.33 2.06 -13.99
CA ASP A 168 21.20 2.75 -15.29
C ASP A 168 20.64 4.18 -15.15
N GLY A 169 20.39 4.65 -13.92
CA GLY A 169 19.84 5.97 -13.62
C GLY A 169 18.31 6.05 -13.70
N HIS A 170 17.62 4.98 -14.13
CA HIS A 170 16.16 4.91 -14.05
C HIS A 170 15.71 4.70 -12.60
N VAL A 171 14.48 5.10 -12.26
CA VAL A 171 13.95 4.97 -10.90
C VAL A 171 13.10 3.72 -10.77
N LEU A 172 13.56 2.79 -9.94
CA LEU A 172 12.79 1.62 -9.52
C LEU A 172 11.68 2.02 -8.55
N HIS A 173 10.51 1.39 -8.64
CA HIS A 173 9.39 1.63 -7.73
C HIS A 173 8.91 0.33 -7.10
N GLY A 174 9.08 0.21 -5.78
CA GLY A 174 8.58 -0.92 -5.01
C GLY A 174 7.42 -0.57 -4.08
N ARG A 175 6.60 -1.57 -3.75
CA ARG A 175 5.54 -1.45 -2.74
C ARG A 175 5.34 -2.76 -1.95
N SER A 176 5.18 -2.62 -0.63
CA SER A 176 4.46 -3.54 0.23
C SER A 176 3.07 -2.98 0.53
N LEU A 177 2.03 -3.72 0.17
CA LEU A 177 0.64 -3.41 0.49
C LEU A 177 0.21 -4.21 1.72
N ASP A 178 -0.12 -3.48 2.77
CA ASP A 178 -0.50 -4.01 4.08
C ASP A 178 -1.90 -3.51 4.44
N PHE A 179 -2.83 -4.42 4.70
CA PHE A 179 -4.21 -4.08 5.06
C PHE A 179 -4.89 -5.23 5.81
N GLU A 180 -5.82 -4.90 6.70
CA GLU A 180 -6.63 -5.89 7.45
C GLU A 180 -8.12 -5.82 7.06
N PRO A 181 -8.83 -6.95 6.93
CA PRO A 181 -8.36 -8.33 7.16
C PRO A 181 -7.49 -8.87 6.01
N ARG A 182 -6.26 -9.29 6.31
CA ARG A 182 -5.25 -9.58 5.29
C ARG A 182 -5.65 -10.72 4.35
N ASP A 183 -6.00 -11.88 4.89
CA ASP A 183 -6.23 -13.11 4.12
C ASP A 183 -7.36 -12.99 3.10
N PRO A 184 -8.57 -12.54 3.47
CA PRO A 184 -9.64 -12.37 2.49
C PRO A 184 -9.33 -11.25 1.48
N ILE A 185 -8.63 -10.17 1.85
CA ILE A 185 -8.25 -9.14 0.88
C ILE A 185 -7.23 -9.68 -0.13
N ALA A 186 -6.20 -10.41 0.32
CA ALA A 186 -5.23 -11.06 -0.55
C ALA A 186 -5.91 -12.06 -1.49
N ALA A 187 -6.84 -12.86 -0.96
CA ALA A 187 -7.63 -13.78 -1.76
C ALA A 187 -8.53 -13.07 -2.80
N SER A 188 -8.87 -11.78 -2.63
CA SER A 188 -9.64 -11.02 -3.62
C SER A 188 -8.79 -10.32 -4.69
N ALA A 189 -7.46 -10.37 -4.58
CA ALA A 189 -6.58 -9.63 -5.46
C ALA A 189 -6.48 -10.28 -6.86
N VAL A 190 -6.54 -9.41 -7.87
CA VAL A 190 -6.37 -9.69 -9.30
C VAL A 190 -5.52 -8.59 -9.93
N GLU A 191 -4.99 -8.83 -11.12
CA GLU A 191 -4.47 -7.76 -11.98
C GLU A 191 -5.58 -7.29 -12.92
N VAL A 192 -5.74 -5.98 -13.07
CA VAL A 192 -6.69 -5.38 -14.00
C VAL A 192 -5.93 -4.50 -14.99
N GLN A 193 -6.10 -4.80 -16.28
CA GLN A 193 -5.68 -3.98 -17.39
C GLN A 193 -6.82 -3.06 -17.80
N PHE A 194 -6.70 -1.78 -17.51
CA PHE A 194 -7.68 -0.79 -17.91
C PHE A 194 -7.43 -0.40 -19.36
N LEU A 195 -8.47 -0.56 -20.18
CA LEU A 195 -8.46 -0.24 -21.59
C LEU A 195 -9.07 1.15 -21.82
N SER A 196 -8.52 1.90 -22.75
CA SER A 196 -9.14 3.10 -23.31
C SER A 196 -8.91 3.12 -24.81
N ALA A 197 -9.95 3.42 -25.58
CA ALA A 197 -10.00 3.28 -27.03
C ALA A 197 -9.51 1.89 -27.51
N GLY A 198 -9.88 0.83 -26.78
CA GLY A 198 -9.51 -0.55 -27.08
C GLY A 198 -8.04 -0.92 -26.87
N LYS A 199 -7.24 -0.06 -26.23
CA LYS A 199 -5.81 -0.31 -25.94
C LYS A 199 -5.57 -0.26 -24.44
N VAL A 200 -4.61 -1.06 -23.95
CA VAL A 200 -4.19 -1.00 -22.56
C VAL A 200 -3.65 0.40 -22.25
N ALA A 201 -4.36 1.12 -21.40
CA ALA A 201 -3.92 2.41 -20.87
C ALA A 201 -2.95 2.17 -19.70
N TYR A 202 -3.35 1.34 -18.73
CA TYR A 202 -2.52 0.99 -17.57
C TYR A 202 -2.98 -0.31 -16.91
N SER A 203 -2.10 -0.93 -16.12
CA SER A 203 -2.39 -2.12 -15.30
C SER A 203 -2.34 -1.79 -13.82
N CYS A 204 -3.18 -2.43 -13.02
CA CYS A 204 -3.21 -2.28 -11.57
C CYS A 204 -3.33 -3.62 -10.84
N LEU A 205 -2.71 -3.73 -9.67
CA LEU A 205 -3.14 -4.71 -8.67
C LEU A 205 -4.45 -4.23 -8.04
N HIS A 206 -5.47 -5.07 -8.06
CA HIS A 206 -6.84 -4.72 -7.69
C HIS A 206 -7.45 -5.77 -6.76
N PRO A 207 -7.53 -5.51 -5.43
CA PRO A 207 -8.39 -6.27 -4.53
C PRO A 207 -9.87 -5.98 -4.84
N LEU A 208 -10.60 -6.95 -5.40
CA LEU A 208 -11.98 -6.76 -5.87
C LEU A 208 -12.98 -6.35 -4.76
N VAL A 209 -12.62 -6.54 -3.50
CA VAL A 209 -13.39 -6.06 -2.35
C VAL A 209 -13.49 -4.53 -2.28
N SER A 210 -12.64 -3.79 -3.00
CA SER A 210 -12.63 -2.33 -3.02
C SER A 210 -12.93 -1.80 -4.42
N PRO A 211 -14.07 -1.13 -4.63
CA PRO A 211 -14.39 -0.50 -5.91
C PRO A 211 -13.37 0.58 -6.30
N THR A 212 -13.31 0.92 -7.59
CA THR A 212 -12.24 1.72 -8.19
C THR A 212 -12.02 3.06 -7.47
N GLY A 213 -13.08 3.82 -7.18
CA GLY A 213 -12.95 5.13 -6.51
C GLY A 213 -12.40 5.06 -5.07
N LEU A 214 -12.53 3.92 -4.40
CA LEU A 214 -12.10 3.69 -3.00
C LEU A 214 -10.83 2.82 -2.90
N GLN A 215 -10.31 2.35 -4.03
CA GLN A 215 -9.22 1.38 -4.08
C GLN A 215 -7.87 1.97 -3.66
N TRP A 216 -7.00 1.12 -3.09
CA TRP A 216 -5.56 1.41 -2.95
C TRP A 216 -4.81 1.06 -4.24
N PHE A 217 -4.52 2.07 -5.05
CA PHE A 217 -3.90 1.89 -6.37
C PHE A 217 -2.44 1.44 -6.23
N THR A 218 -2.08 0.33 -6.87
CA THR A 218 -0.70 0.03 -7.30
C THR A 218 -0.76 -0.22 -8.79
N CYS A 219 -0.30 0.72 -9.58
CA CYS A 219 -0.51 0.70 -11.02
C CYS A 219 0.74 1.08 -11.80
N LEU A 220 0.78 0.61 -13.04
CA LEU A 220 1.83 0.90 -14.00
C LEU A 220 1.20 1.29 -15.33
N ARG A 221 1.60 2.44 -15.85
CA ARG A 221 1.37 2.89 -17.21
C ARG A 221 2.63 2.57 -18.04
N PRO A 222 2.60 1.58 -18.94
CA PRO A 222 3.78 1.13 -19.67
C PRO A 222 4.48 2.27 -20.41
N GLY A 223 5.80 2.39 -20.26
CA GLY A 223 6.63 3.41 -20.89
C GLY A 223 6.44 4.84 -20.36
N ALA A 224 5.61 5.04 -19.33
CA ALA A 224 5.30 6.38 -18.81
C ALA A 224 5.65 6.53 -17.32
N PHE A 225 4.88 5.90 -16.43
CA PHE A 225 5.11 5.97 -14.98
C PHE A 225 4.39 4.85 -14.22
N SER A 226 4.77 4.63 -12.97
CA SER A 226 4.07 3.79 -12.00
C SER A 226 3.62 4.61 -10.80
N LEU A 227 2.52 4.20 -10.18
CA LEU A 227 1.88 4.89 -9.08
C LEU A 227 1.57 3.89 -7.96
N SER A 228 1.82 4.30 -6.72
CA SER A 228 1.30 3.62 -5.55
C SER A 228 0.78 4.59 -4.51
N VAL A 229 -0.13 4.12 -3.66
CA VAL A 229 -0.73 4.94 -2.60
C VAL A 229 -0.42 4.34 -1.24
N ASN A 230 0.04 5.20 -0.32
CA ASN A 230 0.06 4.88 1.10
C ASN A 230 -1.00 5.69 1.84
N ALA A 231 -1.64 5.04 2.81
CA ALA A 231 -2.47 5.73 3.79
C ALA A 231 -1.65 6.76 4.55
N ARG A 232 -2.21 7.95 4.74
CA ARG A 232 -1.69 8.96 5.66
C ARG A 232 -2.40 8.82 7.00
N SER A 233 -2.07 7.72 7.68
CA SER A 233 -2.68 7.32 8.93
C SER A 233 -2.67 8.50 9.90
N LEU A 234 -3.85 8.83 10.40
CA LEU A 234 -4.03 9.96 11.29
C LEU A 234 -3.55 11.28 10.66
N GLY A 235 -4.19 11.71 9.55
CA GLY A 235 -3.99 13.00 8.87
C GLY A 235 -3.90 14.23 9.80
N PRO A 236 -3.70 15.45 9.30
CA PRO A 236 -3.53 16.61 10.19
C PRO A 236 -4.76 16.78 11.10
N LYS A 237 -4.59 17.42 12.28
CA LYS A 237 -5.64 17.53 13.31
C LYS A 237 -7.00 18.02 12.78
N ASN A 238 -7.00 18.74 11.67
CA ASN A 238 -8.19 19.26 10.99
C ASN A 238 -9.05 18.20 10.27
N GLU A 239 -8.54 17.01 9.96
CA GLU A 239 -9.35 15.90 9.42
C GLU A 239 -10.06 15.10 10.52
N HIS A 240 -9.36 14.82 11.63
CA HIS A 240 -9.83 14.01 12.78
C HIS A 240 -11.05 14.56 13.50
N ASN A 241 -11.36 15.85 13.32
CA ASN A 241 -12.50 16.50 13.96
C ASN A 241 -13.69 16.67 13.00
N THR A 242 -13.68 16.00 11.84
CA THR A 242 -14.82 16.01 10.92
C THR A 242 -15.92 15.09 11.46
N THR A 243 -17.15 15.58 11.59
CA THR A 243 -18.30 14.74 11.96
C THR A 243 -18.70 13.82 10.80
N PHE A 244 -19.47 12.77 11.09
CA PHE A 244 -20.07 11.92 10.05
C PHE A 244 -20.85 12.75 9.01
N ASP A 245 -21.69 13.68 9.46
CA ASP A 245 -22.46 14.56 8.58
C ASP A 245 -21.57 15.51 7.76
N GLY A 246 -20.46 15.99 8.34
CA GLY A 246 -19.46 16.79 7.63
C GLY A 246 -18.77 15.99 6.51
N LEU A 247 -18.49 14.71 6.75
CA LEU A 247 -17.96 13.82 5.72
C LEU A 247 -19.01 13.57 4.61
N LEU A 248 -20.27 13.33 4.97
CA LEU A 248 -21.33 13.14 3.97
C LEU A 248 -21.51 14.38 3.08
N ALA A 249 -21.47 15.58 3.66
CA ALA A 249 -21.54 16.83 2.89
C ALA A 249 -20.36 16.97 1.92
N ARG A 250 -19.15 16.59 2.36
CA ARG A 250 -17.93 16.60 1.53
C ARG A 250 -18.02 15.63 0.35
N LEU A 251 -18.47 14.39 0.60
CA LEU A 251 -18.69 13.40 -0.45
C LEU A 251 -19.79 13.83 -1.40
N GLY A 252 -20.90 14.36 -0.87
CA GLY A 252 -22.07 14.76 -1.65
C GLY A 252 -21.85 15.99 -2.53
N SER A 253 -20.84 16.82 -2.28
CA SER A 253 -20.57 17.99 -3.13
C SER A 253 -19.91 17.62 -4.46
N GLY A 254 -19.18 16.50 -4.51
CA GLY A 254 -18.37 16.11 -5.68
C GLY A 254 -17.19 17.05 -5.99
N GLU A 255 -16.94 18.05 -5.15
CA GLU A 255 -15.84 19.01 -5.35
C GLU A 255 -14.47 18.42 -5.00
N GLN A 256 -14.45 17.44 -4.09
CA GLN A 256 -13.26 16.70 -3.71
C GLN A 256 -13.34 15.28 -4.27
N LEU A 257 -12.20 14.74 -4.67
CA LEU A 257 -12.10 13.41 -5.25
C LEU A 257 -11.68 12.40 -4.19
N LEU A 258 -12.25 11.21 -4.27
CA LEU A 258 -11.77 10.07 -3.53
C LEU A 258 -10.38 9.67 -4.02
N LEU A 259 -9.65 8.95 -3.16
CA LEU A 259 -8.28 8.52 -3.45
C LEU A 259 -8.17 7.85 -4.83
N GLY A 260 -9.09 6.95 -5.13
CA GLY A 260 -9.04 6.19 -6.36
C GLY A 260 -9.41 6.98 -7.60
N GLU A 261 -10.23 8.02 -7.45
CA GLU A 261 -10.56 8.94 -8.55
C GLU A 261 -9.35 9.83 -8.88
N VAL A 262 -8.61 10.31 -7.88
CA VAL A 262 -7.36 11.03 -8.10
C VAL A 262 -6.32 10.14 -8.78
N ALA A 263 -6.17 8.91 -8.31
CA ALA A 263 -5.25 7.95 -8.92
C ALA A 263 -5.67 7.63 -10.36
N ALA A 264 -6.95 7.36 -10.64
CA ALA A 264 -7.44 7.10 -11.99
C ALA A 264 -7.21 8.29 -12.94
N LYS A 265 -7.48 9.52 -12.47
CA LYS A 265 -7.17 10.74 -13.24
C LYS A 265 -5.68 10.87 -13.53
N ALA A 266 -4.82 10.62 -12.56
CA ALA A 266 -3.38 10.61 -12.77
C ALA A 266 -2.96 9.54 -13.78
N MET A 267 -3.50 8.32 -13.68
CA MET A 267 -3.21 7.21 -14.61
C MET A 267 -3.67 7.46 -16.05
N ALA A 268 -4.63 8.36 -16.25
CA ALA A 268 -5.08 8.82 -17.56
C ALA A 268 -4.10 9.80 -18.22
N GLU A 269 -3.19 10.42 -17.46
CA GLU A 269 -2.17 11.33 -17.98
C GLU A 269 -1.15 10.61 -18.89
N SER A 270 -0.56 11.37 -19.82
CA SER A 270 0.38 10.82 -20.81
C SER A 270 1.72 10.41 -20.23
N ASP A 271 2.21 11.13 -19.21
CA ASP A 271 3.58 11.05 -18.72
C ASP A 271 3.71 11.39 -17.23
N TYR A 272 4.91 11.15 -16.70
CA TYR A 272 5.28 11.40 -15.31
C TYR A 272 5.01 12.83 -14.84
N GLY A 273 5.31 13.84 -15.66
CA GLY A 273 5.21 15.24 -15.26
C GLY A 273 3.75 15.67 -15.09
N ALA A 274 2.90 15.30 -16.05
CA ALA A 274 1.46 15.54 -15.99
C ALA A 274 0.82 14.77 -14.82
N ALA A 275 1.18 13.49 -14.64
CA ALA A 275 0.71 12.69 -13.51
C ALA A 275 1.10 13.32 -12.16
N LEU A 276 2.36 13.76 -12.01
CA LEU A 276 2.84 14.39 -10.79
C LEU A 276 2.09 15.70 -10.49
N ALA A 277 1.82 16.51 -11.51
CA ALA A 277 1.03 17.74 -11.36
C ALA A 277 -0.40 17.45 -10.90
N SER A 278 -1.08 16.50 -11.56
CA SER A 278 -2.43 16.07 -11.18
C SER A 278 -2.49 15.52 -9.75
N LEU A 279 -1.51 14.67 -9.37
CA LEU A 279 -1.41 14.13 -8.01
C LEU A 279 -1.16 15.21 -6.95
N ALA A 280 -0.48 16.32 -7.30
CA ALA A 280 -0.21 17.42 -6.39
C ALA A 280 -1.40 18.38 -6.24
N SER A 281 -2.19 18.61 -7.30
CA SER A 281 -3.19 19.69 -7.32
C SER A 281 -4.65 19.23 -7.17
N LEU A 282 -5.00 18.00 -7.55
CA LEU A 282 -6.39 17.55 -7.54
C LEU A 282 -6.95 17.50 -6.09
N PRO A 283 -8.12 18.08 -5.81
CA PRO A 283 -8.67 18.12 -4.46
C PRO A 283 -8.99 16.71 -3.95
N VAL A 284 -8.55 16.37 -2.72
CA VAL A 284 -8.72 15.02 -2.15
C VAL A 284 -9.63 15.05 -0.92
N VAL A 285 -10.55 14.07 -0.84
CA VAL A 285 -11.44 13.88 0.32
C VAL A 285 -10.65 13.59 1.60
N SER A 286 -9.57 12.83 1.48
CA SER A 286 -8.74 12.38 2.60
C SER A 286 -7.25 12.47 2.29
N SER A 287 -6.47 12.83 3.30
CA SER A 287 -5.01 12.83 3.26
C SER A 287 -4.46 11.47 2.83
N ASN A 288 -3.36 11.48 2.09
CA ASN A 288 -2.68 10.29 1.59
C ASN A 288 -1.25 10.64 1.16
N TYR A 289 -0.48 9.63 0.78
CA TYR A 289 0.76 9.81 0.04
C TYR A 289 0.63 9.13 -1.31
N PHE A 290 0.95 9.85 -2.38
CA PHE A 290 1.13 9.28 -3.72
C PHE A 290 2.62 9.12 -3.99
N ILE A 291 3.03 7.92 -4.39
CA ILE A 291 4.41 7.62 -4.72
C ILE A 291 4.45 7.31 -6.21
N VAL A 292 5.33 7.97 -6.95
CA VAL A 292 5.38 7.89 -8.41
C VAL A 292 6.81 7.74 -8.90
N ALA A 293 7.01 6.87 -9.89
CA ALA A 293 8.26 6.77 -10.65
C ALA A 293 7.97 6.87 -12.15
N GLY A 294 8.76 7.66 -12.87
CA GLY A 294 8.64 7.85 -14.31
C GLY A 294 9.53 6.89 -15.10
N ALA A 295 9.33 6.88 -16.41
CA ALA A 295 10.18 6.14 -17.35
C ALA A 295 11.51 6.85 -17.63
N GLY A 296 11.63 8.15 -17.37
CA GLY A 296 12.87 8.92 -17.53
C GLY A 296 13.85 8.75 -16.38
N LEU A 297 15.11 9.14 -16.62
CA LEU A 297 16.18 9.09 -15.62
C LEU A 297 15.86 9.99 -14.41
N GLY A 298 16.08 9.48 -13.20
CA GLY A 298 15.87 10.21 -11.95
C GLY A 298 14.41 10.61 -11.65
N GLN A 299 13.43 10.18 -12.46
CA GLN A 299 12.02 10.53 -12.26
C GLN A 299 11.41 9.68 -11.14
N GLY A 300 11.43 10.21 -9.92
CA GLY A 300 10.80 9.59 -8.75
C GLY A 300 10.37 10.65 -7.76
N ALA A 301 9.18 10.54 -7.17
CA ALA A 301 8.74 11.47 -6.15
C ALA A 301 7.70 10.85 -5.20
N ILE A 302 7.60 11.46 -4.02
CA ILE A 302 6.48 11.31 -3.10
C ILE A 302 5.71 12.63 -3.09
N VAL A 303 4.39 12.55 -3.16
CA VAL A 303 3.47 13.67 -2.98
C VAL A 303 2.68 13.43 -1.70
N THR A 304 2.95 14.24 -0.68
CA THR A 304 2.18 14.26 0.56
C THR A 304 0.96 15.15 0.37
N ARG A 305 -0.24 14.57 0.51
CA ARG A 305 -1.51 15.29 0.31
C ARG A 305 -2.25 15.50 1.62
N PHE A 306 -2.99 16.60 1.65
CA PHE A 306 -3.78 17.07 2.77
C PHE A 306 -5.24 17.09 2.33
N GLY A 307 -6.09 16.24 2.91
CA GLY A 307 -7.51 16.29 2.60
C GLY A 307 -8.23 17.42 3.34
N ASN A 308 -9.56 17.42 3.24
CA ASN A 308 -10.41 18.48 3.77
C ASN A 308 -10.09 19.88 3.18
N ASN A 309 -10.16 20.00 1.85
CA ASN A 309 -9.99 21.25 1.08
C ASN A 309 -8.61 21.94 1.17
N SER A 310 -7.55 21.23 1.52
CA SER A 310 -6.21 21.80 1.35
C SER A 310 -5.75 21.61 -0.11
N ALA A 311 -5.43 22.73 -0.75
CA ALA A 311 -4.74 22.75 -2.04
C ALA A 311 -3.23 22.48 -1.88
N ASP A 312 -2.75 22.33 -0.64
CA ASP A 312 -1.34 22.15 -0.36
C ASP A 312 -0.90 20.72 -0.70
N ALA A 313 0.34 20.63 -1.14
CA ALA A 313 1.05 19.39 -1.30
C ALA A 313 2.51 19.63 -0.94
N ASP A 314 3.12 18.64 -0.30
CA ASP A 314 4.56 18.57 -0.18
C ASP A 314 5.08 17.58 -1.23
N LEU A 315 6.00 18.04 -2.07
CA LEU A 315 6.55 17.28 -3.19
C LEU A 315 8.01 16.98 -2.93
N TRP A 316 8.30 15.70 -2.79
CA TRP A 316 9.61 15.22 -2.38
C TRP A 316 10.20 14.27 -3.42
N ALA A 317 10.91 14.86 -4.39
CA ALA A 317 11.51 14.16 -5.51
C ALA A 317 12.84 13.48 -5.16
N VAL A 318 13.17 12.40 -5.86
CA VAL A 318 14.53 11.85 -5.95
C VAL A 318 15.46 12.95 -6.46
N GLY A 319 16.66 13.04 -5.89
CA GLY A 319 17.66 14.08 -6.17
C GLY A 319 17.53 15.33 -5.30
N SER A 320 16.42 15.54 -4.59
CA SER A 320 16.30 16.65 -3.62
C SER A 320 17.18 16.43 -2.38
N GLY A 321 17.55 17.53 -1.70
CA GLY A 321 18.47 17.50 -0.55
C GLY A 321 17.93 16.75 0.68
N ALA A 322 18.85 16.24 1.50
CA ALA A 322 18.60 15.29 2.59
C ALA A 322 18.16 15.93 3.92
N SER A 323 17.10 16.75 3.93
CA SER A 323 16.61 17.37 5.16
C SER A 323 15.96 16.39 6.15
N ASP A 324 15.68 15.16 5.73
CA ASP A 324 14.97 14.13 6.52
C ASP A 324 15.86 12.90 6.86
N GLY A 325 17.14 12.94 6.50
CA GLY A 325 18.10 11.85 6.74
C GLY A 325 18.11 10.76 5.66
N GLN A 326 17.32 10.87 4.59
CA GLN A 326 17.36 9.92 3.48
C GLN A 326 18.38 10.34 2.40
N PRO A 327 19.14 9.39 1.81
CA PRO A 327 20.03 9.68 0.69
C PRO A 327 19.28 10.30 -0.50
N SER A 328 19.92 11.21 -1.26
CA SER A 328 19.25 11.88 -2.40
C SER A 328 18.73 10.92 -3.47
N TRP A 329 19.34 9.74 -3.63
CA TRP A 329 18.95 8.71 -4.60
C TRP A 329 17.81 7.79 -4.15
N LEU A 330 17.32 7.96 -2.91
CA LEU A 330 16.36 7.07 -2.27
C LEU A 330 15.22 7.85 -1.61
N ARG A 331 13.98 7.42 -1.83
CA ARG A 331 12.81 7.91 -1.11
C ARG A 331 12.00 6.73 -0.61
N VAL A 332 11.83 6.66 0.71
CA VAL A 332 11.00 5.68 1.41
C VAL A 332 9.84 6.40 2.05
N GLN A 333 8.62 6.04 1.63
CA GLN A 333 7.38 6.49 2.24
C GLN A 333 6.70 5.33 2.95
N THR A 334 6.32 5.53 4.21
CA THR A 334 5.44 4.62 4.94
C THR A 334 4.11 5.32 5.17
N ASN A 335 3.61 5.38 6.41
CA ASN A 335 2.33 5.99 6.75
C ASN A 335 2.49 7.21 7.65
N VAL A 336 3.66 7.84 7.60
CA VAL A 336 4.04 8.99 8.42
C VAL A 336 4.78 10.01 7.55
N ASP A 337 4.62 11.29 7.86
CA ASP A 337 5.24 12.36 7.10
C ASP A 337 6.76 12.23 7.12
N HIS A 338 7.44 12.53 6.00
CA HIS A 338 8.88 12.31 5.90
C HIS A 338 9.69 13.17 6.90
N TRP A 339 9.21 14.37 7.23
CA TRP A 339 9.83 15.24 8.24
C TRP A 339 9.67 14.75 9.69
N GLN A 340 8.83 13.74 9.95
CA GLN A 340 8.80 13.09 11.27
C GLN A 340 10.03 12.24 11.41
N THR A 341 10.78 12.39 12.49
CA THR A 341 12.04 11.66 12.69
C THR A 341 11.79 10.29 13.32
N PHE A 342 12.79 9.43 13.25
CA PHE A 342 12.80 8.14 13.96
C PHE A 342 12.58 8.31 15.48
N ALA A 343 13.06 9.40 16.08
CA ALA A 343 12.89 9.70 17.50
C ALA A 343 11.42 9.93 17.92
N SER A 344 10.49 10.10 16.98
CA SER A 344 9.05 10.14 17.28
C SER A 344 8.54 8.84 17.91
N GLY A 345 9.27 7.72 17.75
CA GLY A 345 8.89 6.42 18.30
C GLY A 345 7.62 5.82 17.67
N ALA A 346 7.19 6.35 16.52
CA ALA A 346 6.06 5.82 15.77
C ALA A 346 6.51 4.63 14.91
N TYR A 347 5.80 3.51 14.98
CA TYR A 347 6.12 2.27 14.26
C TYR A 347 6.37 2.49 12.75
N ALA A 348 5.61 3.38 12.11
CA ALA A 348 5.80 3.72 10.70
C ALA A 348 7.18 4.35 10.40
N THR A 349 7.76 5.09 11.34
CA THR A 349 9.12 5.64 11.22
C THR A 349 10.18 4.56 11.34
N HIS A 350 9.93 3.50 12.11
CA HIS A 350 10.85 2.38 12.26
C HIS A 350 10.91 1.53 10.99
N ARG A 351 9.77 1.27 10.33
CA ARG A 351 9.74 0.64 9.00
C ARG A 351 10.51 1.40 7.95
N ARG A 352 10.32 2.72 7.94
CA ARG A 352 11.05 3.59 7.03
C ARG A 352 12.55 3.52 7.28
N GLN A 353 12.99 3.61 8.54
CA GLN A 353 14.42 3.51 8.89
C GLN A 353 15.01 2.17 8.51
N HIS A 354 14.31 1.07 8.80
CA HIS A 354 14.76 -0.28 8.43
C HIS A 354 14.98 -0.42 6.91
N ALA A 355 14.06 0.09 6.09
CA ALA A 355 14.22 0.11 4.64
C ALA A 355 15.44 0.94 4.20
N ILE A 356 15.64 2.13 4.79
CA ILE A 356 16.79 3.00 4.51
C ILE A 356 18.09 2.29 4.85
N ASP A 357 18.18 1.63 6.01
CA ASP A 357 19.37 0.94 6.49
C ASP A 357 19.74 -0.21 5.55
N LEU A 358 18.76 -1.06 5.19
CA LEU A 358 18.97 -2.19 4.26
C LEU A 358 19.45 -1.74 2.88
N LEU A 359 18.80 -0.73 2.30
CA LEU A 359 19.14 -0.26 0.95
C LEU A 359 20.44 0.53 0.92
N THR A 360 20.74 1.31 1.96
CA THR A 360 22.01 2.03 2.06
C THR A 360 23.18 1.07 2.25
N ALA A 361 23.03 0.03 3.08
CA ALA A 361 24.03 -1.02 3.23
C ALA A 361 24.27 -1.76 1.90
N SER A 362 23.19 -2.07 1.18
CA SER A 362 23.26 -2.71 -0.13
C SER A 362 24.01 -1.84 -1.16
N ALA A 363 23.67 -0.55 -1.25
CA ALA A 363 24.34 0.39 -2.15
C ALA A 363 25.83 0.59 -1.78
N ALA A 364 26.14 0.70 -0.49
CA ALA A 364 27.51 0.86 0.02
C ALA A 364 28.39 -0.36 -0.29
N SER A 365 27.84 -1.57 -0.27
CA SER A 365 28.58 -2.80 -0.63
C SER A 365 29.13 -2.79 -2.06
N ARG A 366 28.58 -1.93 -2.93
CA ARG A 366 28.96 -1.74 -4.33
C ARG A 366 29.62 -0.38 -4.60
N ASN A 367 29.97 0.37 -3.55
CA ASN A 367 30.49 1.74 -3.63
C ASN A 367 29.62 2.66 -4.53
N GLY A 368 28.29 2.49 -4.45
CA GLY A 368 27.34 3.16 -5.32
C GLY A 368 26.27 3.96 -4.56
N SER A 369 25.47 4.69 -5.32
CA SER A 369 24.30 5.45 -4.85
C SER A 369 23.04 4.97 -5.58
N PHE A 370 22.92 3.65 -5.73
CA PHE A 370 21.86 2.99 -6.49
C PHE A 370 21.57 1.59 -5.96
N VAL A 371 20.39 1.08 -6.29
CA VAL A 371 19.93 -0.28 -5.94
C VAL A 371 19.42 -1.02 -7.17
N THR A 372 19.40 -2.34 -7.11
CA THR A 372 18.87 -3.24 -8.12
C THR A 372 17.46 -3.72 -7.74
N ASP A 373 16.74 -4.32 -8.68
CA ASP A 373 15.49 -5.05 -8.40
C ASP A 373 15.66 -6.08 -7.28
N GLY A 374 16.82 -6.76 -7.25
CA GLY A 374 17.16 -7.76 -6.24
C GLY A 374 17.29 -7.15 -4.84
N ASP A 375 17.88 -5.95 -4.73
CA ASP A 375 18.02 -5.27 -3.43
C ASP A 375 16.66 -4.80 -2.91
N LEU A 376 15.83 -4.19 -3.77
CA LEU A 376 14.46 -3.81 -3.38
C LEU A 376 13.66 -5.04 -2.95
N ARG A 377 13.70 -6.11 -3.74
CA ARG A 377 13.02 -7.37 -3.39
C ARG A 377 13.52 -7.92 -2.06
N SER A 378 14.82 -7.92 -1.84
CA SER A 378 15.41 -8.39 -0.59
C SER A 378 14.92 -7.55 0.58
N ALA A 379 14.96 -6.21 0.46
CA ALA A 379 14.48 -5.31 1.51
C ALA A 379 13.00 -5.55 1.88
N TYR A 380 12.15 -5.82 0.89
CA TYR A 380 10.74 -6.15 1.14
C TYR A 380 10.50 -7.53 1.73
N LEU A 381 11.42 -8.48 1.51
CA LEU A 381 11.29 -9.87 1.94
C LEU A 381 12.10 -10.22 3.18
N THR A 382 12.94 -9.29 3.65
CA THR A 382 13.61 -9.42 4.94
C THR A 382 12.54 -9.54 6.02
N ASP A 383 12.58 -10.63 6.77
CA ASP A 383 11.72 -10.95 7.91
C ASP A 383 12.46 -10.82 9.26
N GLU A 384 13.76 -10.52 9.21
CA GLU A 384 14.62 -10.34 10.37
C GLU A 384 14.75 -8.85 10.73
N ALA A 385 14.50 -8.53 12.00
CA ALA A 385 14.88 -7.22 12.54
C ALA A 385 16.41 -7.08 12.51
N LEU A 386 16.90 -5.92 12.06
CA LEU A 386 18.34 -5.61 12.16
C LEU A 386 18.79 -5.57 13.64
N ASP A 387 20.09 -5.70 13.90
CA ASP A 387 20.72 -5.47 15.22
C ASP A 387 21.50 -4.11 15.21
N THR A 388 20.82 -2.99 14.96
CA THR A 388 21.40 -1.64 14.89
C THR A 388 21.18 -0.81 16.16
N GLN A 389 22.10 0.09 16.51
CA GLN A 389 21.98 1.00 17.68
C GLN A 389 20.76 1.94 17.64
N SER A 390 19.98 1.94 16.55
CA SER A 390 18.71 2.66 16.39
C SER A 390 17.57 2.11 17.26
N PHE A 391 17.75 1.10 18.13
CA PHE A 391 16.63 0.55 18.93
C PHE A 391 16.24 1.27 20.22
N THR A 392 16.86 2.41 20.54
CA THR A 392 16.56 3.13 21.79
C THR A 392 15.12 3.69 21.88
N HIS A 393 14.37 3.70 20.77
CA HIS A 393 13.01 4.27 20.70
C HIS A 393 11.88 3.24 20.52
N ARG A 394 12.19 1.93 20.50
CA ARG A 394 11.17 0.88 20.42
C ARG A 394 10.45 0.73 21.76
N ARG A 395 9.13 0.76 21.73
CA ARG A 395 8.28 0.67 22.93
C ARG A 395 7.75 -0.74 23.19
N ALA A 396 7.88 -1.67 22.24
CA ALA A 396 7.38 -3.03 22.38
C ALA A 396 8.14 -4.05 21.50
N PRO A 397 8.24 -5.34 21.90
CA PRO A 397 8.97 -6.39 21.15
C PRO A 397 8.45 -6.64 19.72
N GLU A 398 7.18 -6.40 19.46
CA GLU A 398 6.52 -6.49 18.15
C GLU A 398 6.92 -5.37 17.18
N ASP A 399 7.57 -4.32 17.68
CA ASP A 399 8.06 -3.19 16.90
C ASP A 399 9.39 -3.54 16.22
N THR A 400 9.38 -4.52 15.31
CA THR A 400 10.59 -5.02 14.64
C THR A 400 11.09 -4.08 13.55
N GLY A 401 10.30 -3.07 13.14
CA GLY A 401 10.55 -2.22 11.99
C GLY A 401 10.59 -2.97 10.65
N VAL A 402 10.29 -4.27 10.63
CA VAL A 402 10.36 -5.07 9.42
C VAL A 402 9.24 -4.68 8.44
N ILE A 403 9.55 -4.69 7.14
CA ILE A 403 8.60 -4.33 6.07
C ILE A 403 7.62 -5.47 5.82
N LEU A 404 8.09 -6.72 5.80
CA LEU A 404 7.27 -7.91 5.63
C LEU A 404 6.53 -8.25 6.92
N ARG A 405 5.20 -8.33 6.87
CA ARG A 405 4.37 -8.46 8.08
C ARG A 405 3.25 -9.47 7.90
N PRO A 406 2.63 -9.93 9.00
CA PRO A 406 1.40 -10.73 8.94
C PRO A 406 0.26 -10.05 8.18
N THR A 407 0.26 -8.71 8.13
CA THR A 407 -0.74 -7.92 7.41
C THR A 407 -0.41 -7.73 5.92
N THR A 408 0.73 -8.21 5.45
CA THR A 408 1.18 -7.99 4.07
C THR A 408 0.37 -8.85 3.11
N ILE A 409 -0.35 -8.16 2.24
CA ILE A 409 -1.16 -8.75 1.17
C ILE A 409 -0.29 -9.01 -0.06
N ALA A 410 0.48 -8.01 -0.48
CA ALA A 410 1.24 -8.10 -1.71
C ALA A 410 2.53 -7.29 -1.68
N THR A 411 3.53 -7.80 -2.40
CA THR A 411 4.80 -7.12 -2.67
C THR A 411 4.96 -6.94 -4.17
N LEU A 412 5.29 -5.73 -4.62
CA LEU A 412 5.39 -5.37 -6.03
C LEU A 412 6.69 -4.62 -6.31
N ILE A 413 7.27 -4.88 -7.47
CA ILE A 413 8.32 -4.05 -8.06
C ILE A 413 7.86 -3.65 -9.46
N MET A 414 7.99 -2.38 -9.78
CA MET A 414 7.52 -1.76 -11.00
C MET A 414 8.65 -0.97 -11.64
N SER A 415 8.86 -1.20 -12.94
CA SER A 415 9.92 -0.57 -13.73
C SER A 415 9.30 0.04 -14.99
N PRO A 416 8.77 1.29 -14.91
CA PRO A 416 7.96 1.89 -15.97
C PRO A 416 8.63 1.93 -17.36
N TRP A 417 9.95 2.07 -17.40
CA TRP A 417 10.74 2.12 -18.63
C TRP A 417 10.92 0.74 -19.30
N ALA A 418 10.91 -0.34 -18.50
CA ALA A 418 11.11 -1.70 -18.98
C ALA A 418 9.80 -2.33 -19.48
N SER A 419 8.65 -1.79 -19.05
CA SER A 419 7.34 -2.25 -19.47
C SER A 419 6.96 -1.67 -20.83
N SER A 420 6.96 -2.50 -21.87
CA SER A 420 6.27 -2.19 -23.11
C SER A 420 4.80 -2.59 -23.01
N ALA A 421 3.89 -1.84 -23.65
CA ALA A 421 2.51 -2.28 -23.78
C ALA A 421 2.50 -3.63 -24.52
N HIS A 422 2.10 -4.70 -23.82
CA HIS A 422 2.03 -6.01 -24.43
C HIS A 422 0.76 -6.12 -25.28
N PRO A 423 0.85 -6.61 -26.53
CA PRO A 423 -0.35 -6.83 -27.36
C PRO A 423 -1.20 -7.98 -26.83
N ASN A 424 -0.67 -8.82 -25.94
CA ASN A 424 -1.40 -9.91 -25.32
C ASN A 424 -1.93 -9.50 -23.93
N LEU A 425 -3.24 -9.31 -23.85
CA LEU A 425 -3.97 -8.95 -22.63
C LEU A 425 -3.89 -10.02 -21.53
N SER A 426 -3.44 -11.24 -21.85
CA SER A 426 -3.33 -12.34 -20.89
C SER A 426 -2.03 -12.34 -20.07
N ARG A 427 -1.09 -11.42 -20.34
CA ARG A 427 0.20 -11.36 -19.63
C ARG A 427 0.22 -10.23 -18.62
N SER A 428 0.69 -10.54 -17.42
CA SER A 428 0.91 -9.57 -16.36
C SER A 428 1.95 -8.52 -16.76
N LEU A 429 1.67 -7.25 -16.45
CA LEU A 429 2.61 -6.14 -16.57
C LEU A 429 3.28 -5.80 -15.23
N LEU A 430 2.89 -6.47 -14.15
CA LEU A 430 3.35 -6.19 -12.79
C LEU A 430 4.23 -7.34 -12.28
N ASN A 431 5.41 -7.01 -11.74
CA ASN A 431 6.18 -8.00 -10.98
C ASN A 431 5.62 -8.08 -9.55
N VAL A 432 4.50 -8.79 -9.40
CA VAL A 432 3.72 -8.89 -8.16
C VAL A 432 3.83 -10.27 -7.51
N SER A 433 3.85 -10.27 -6.18
CA SER A 433 3.63 -11.46 -5.36
C SER A 433 2.49 -11.15 -4.39
N VAL A 434 1.31 -11.76 -4.61
CA VAL A 434 0.20 -11.72 -3.65
C VAL A 434 0.33 -12.94 -2.77
N TRP A 435 0.58 -12.74 -1.48
CA TRP A 435 0.89 -13.84 -0.59
C TRP A 435 -0.38 -14.64 -0.26
N LYS A 436 -0.29 -15.96 -0.06
CA LYS A 436 -1.41 -16.79 0.44
C LYS A 436 -1.46 -16.82 1.95
N THR A 437 -0.30 -16.97 2.58
CA THR A 437 -0.16 -17.02 4.03
C THR A 437 0.55 -15.78 4.56
N SER A 438 0.28 -15.46 5.82
CA SER A 438 1.03 -14.46 6.56
C SER A 438 2.52 -14.85 6.59
N PRO A 439 3.41 -13.97 6.09
CA PRO A 439 4.84 -14.15 6.30
C PRO A 439 5.14 -14.20 7.81
N ARG A 440 6.04 -15.09 8.21
CA ARG A 440 6.51 -15.14 9.60
C ARG A 440 7.53 -14.02 9.81
N ILE A 441 7.39 -13.25 10.88
CA ILE A 441 8.47 -12.38 11.35
C ILE A 441 9.35 -13.24 12.25
N LEU A 442 10.64 -13.32 11.95
CA LEU A 442 11.60 -13.97 12.83
C LEU A 442 12.04 -12.97 13.91
N PRO A 443 12.23 -13.41 15.16
CA PRO A 443 12.85 -12.55 16.17
C PRO A 443 14.24 -12.10 15.68
N PRO A 444 14.78 -10.97 16.19
CA PRO A 444 16.13 -10.54 15.84
C PRO A 444 17.11 -11.71 16.02
N SER A 445 17.97 -11.96 15.03
CA SER A 445 19.02 -12.96 15.21
C SER A 445 19.83 -12.57 16.45
N ALA A 446 19.87 -13.43 17.46
CA ALA A 446 20.74 -13.20 18.61
C ALA A 446 22.16 -13.12 18.08
N SER A 447 22.72 -11.91 17.98
CA SER A 447 24.12 -11.77 17.61
C SER A 447 24.91 -12.59 18.62
N THR A 448 25.70 -13.54 18.12
CA THR A 448 26.65 -14.30 18.92
C THR A 448 27.74 -13.35 19.42
N LYS A 449 27.40 -12.46 20.34
CA LYS A 449 28.35 -11.87 21.27
C LYS A 449 28.54 -12.91 22.36
N GLY A 450 29.70 -13.55 22.31
CA GLY A 450 30.06 -14.56 23.28
C GLY A 450 29.95 -14.05 24.73
N VAL A 451 29.61 -15.02 25.57
CA VAL A 451 29.83 -15.11 27.02
C VAL A 451 28.73 -14.55 27.92
N GLY A 452 27.96 -15.48 28.50
CA GLY A 452 27.75 -15.49 29.96
C GLY A 452 26.32 -15.64 30.46
N ALA A 453 25.99 -16.87 30.89
CA ALA A 453 25.00 -17.24 31.90
C ALA A 453 23.49 -17.12 31.59
N GLU A 454 22.90 -18.31 31.38
CA GLU A 454 21.64 -18.82 31.93
C GLU A 454 20.52 -17.81 32.28
N SER A 455 19.41 -17.89 31.55
CA SER A 455 18.16 -18.40 32.13
C SER A 455 17.16 -18.76 31.02
N ARG A 456 16.58 -19.96 31.15
CA ARG A 456 15.42 -20.40 30.37
C ARG A 456 14.24 -19.52 30.75
N ALA A 457 13.59 -18.91 29.75
CA ALA A 457 12.23 -18.44 29.86
C ALA A 457 11.40 -19.09 28.75
N GLU A 458 10.26 -19.63 29.16
CA GLU A 458 9.36 -20.49 28.42
C GLU A 458 8.72 -19.79 27.21
N ALA A 459 8.48 -20.58 26.17
CA ALA A 459 7.71 -20.18 25.01
C ALA A 459 6.26 -19.87 25.42
N VAL A 460 5.88 -18.60 25.31
CA VAL A 460 4.46 -18.23 25.31
C VAL A 460 3.95 -18.36 23.88
N VAL A 461 3.09 -19.35 23.68
CA VAL A 461 2.26 -19.50 22.48
C VAL A 461 1.15 -18.45 22.56
N ILE A 462 1.14 -17.50 21.63
CA ILE A 462 -0.06 -16.76 21.20
C ILE A 462 -0.06 -16.72 19.68
#